data_AF-A0A1T4Y824-F1
#
_entry.id   AF-A0A1T4Y824-F1
#
_cell.length_a   1.000
_cell.length_b   1.000
_cell.length_c   1.000
_cell.angle_alpha   90.00
_cell.angle_beta   90.00
_cell.angle_gamma   90.00
#
_symmetry.space_group_name_H-M   'P 1'
#
loop_
_entity.id
_entity.type
_entity.pdbx_description
1 polymer ?
#
loop_
_entity_poly.entity_id
_entity_poly.type
_entity_poly.pdbx_seq_one_letter_code
_entity_poly.pdbx_strand_id
1 'polypeptide(L)'
;MGRITVRRRVTRLTVGGSKSVREDVLAAEEPLEIRVGGQSLAITMRTPGNDIDLAAGFLVSEGVISSGEQFSAARYCAGATDEGLNTYNVLDVTLAPGVAPPDPSLQRNFFTTSSCGLCGKASIDAVRTTSAYTSESDALRIEAALLTTFPDRLREQQAVFDKTGGLHAAALFDGATGELLVLREDVGRHNAVDKVIGWATRENLLPLRGTVLMVSGRASFELMQKASMAGVPMLAAVSAPSSLAAELASELGITLVGFLRGDSMVIYAGAERVLESAPLESDLPPIENLPSESIGVA
;
A
#
# COMPACT_ATOMS: atom_id res chain seq x y z
N MET A 1 9.63 -21.98 3.39
CA MET A 1 8.66 -21.24 2.55
C MET A 1 7.26 -21.70 2.94
N GLY A 2 6.45 -20.79 3.50
CA GLY A 2 5.09 -21.08 3.93
C GLY A 2 4.14 -21.32 2.76
N ARG A 3 2.97 -21.90 3.02
CA ARG A 3 1.94 -22.11 2.00
C ARG A 3 1.19 -20.80 1.78
N ILE A 4 1.05 -20.36 0.53
CA ILE A 4 0.33 -19.12 0.17
C ILE A 4 -1.19 -19.37 0.04
N THR A 5 -1.58 -20.62 -0.24
CA THR A 5 -2.98 -21.05 -0.35
C THR A 5 -3.20 -22.37 0.37
N VAL A 6 -4.42 -22.60 0.86
CA VAL A 6 -4.84 -23.83 1.54
C VAL A 6 -6.09 -24.38 0.87
N ARG A 7 -6.12 -25.68 0.57
CA ARG A 7 -7.32 -26.35 0.06
C ARG A 7 -8.21 -26.80 1.22
N ARG A 8 -9.51 -26.58 1.11
CA ARG A 8 -10.50 -27.05 2.08
C ARG A 8 -11.71 -27.64 1.38
N ARG A 9 -12.26 -28.71 1.97
CA ARG A 9 -13.54 -29.28 1.55
C ARG A 9 -14.66 -28.39 2.07
N VAL A 10 -15.45 -27.83 1.17
CA VAL A 10 -16.54 -26.89 1.47
C VAL A 10 -17.89 -27.43 0.99
N THR A 11 -18.96 -26.88 1.55
CA THR A 11 -20.32 -27.10 1.06
C THR A 11 -20.78 -25.85 0.31
N ARG A 12 -21.12 -26.00 -0.96
CA ARG A 12 -21.72 -24.93 -1.78
C ARG A 12 -23.22 -25.14 -1.83
N LEU A 13 -23.96 -24.10 -1.44
CA LEU A 13 -25.41 -24.06 -1.48
C LEU A 13 -25.86 -22.94 -2.44
N THR A 14 -26.73 -23.28 -3.39
CA THR A 14 -27.45 -22.29 -4.20
C THR A 14 -28.87 -22.19 -3.66
N VAL A 15 -29.32 -21.00 -3.26
CA VAL A 15 -30.69 -20.80 -2.74
C VAL A 15 -31.70 -21.15 -3.83
N GLY A 16 -32.64 -22.05 -3.53
CA GLY A 16 -33.59 -22.59 -4.52
C GLY A 16 -32.99 -23.56 -5.55
N GLY A 17 -31.71 -23.89 -5.42
CA GLY A 17 -30.98 -24.78 -6.31
C GLY A 17 -30.36 -25.98 -5.58
N SER A 18 -29.18 -26.40 -6.03
CA SER A 18 -28.51 -27.59 -5.51
C SER A 18 -27.55 -27.30 -4.35
N LYS A 19 -27.35 -28.33 -3.52
CA LYS A 19 -26.29 -28.42 -2.51
C LYS A 19 -25.23 -29.39 -3.00
N SER A 20 -23.96 -28.98 -3.00
CA SER A 20 -22.83 -29.83 -3.39
C SER A 20 -21.65 -29.69 -2.43
N VAL A 21 -20.79 -30.70 -2.36
CA VAL A 21 -19.55 -30.68 -1.59
C VAL A 21 -18.38 -30.75 -2.56
N ARG A 22 -17.43 -29.82 -2.45
CA ARG A 22 -16.27 -29.69 -3.35
C ARG A 22 -15.06 -29.14 -2.63
N GLU A 23 -13.89 -29.16 -3.28
CA GLU A 23 -12.73 -28.42 -2.78
C GLU A 23 -12.84 -26.94 -3.16
N ASP A 24 -12.41 -26.07 -2.25
CA ASP A 24 -12.17 -24.65 -2.48
C ASP A 24 -10.73 -24.29 -2.11
N VAL A 25 -10.24 -23.19 -2.67
CA VAL A 25 -8.90 -22.68 -2.40
C VAL A 25 -9.02 -21.40 -1.59
N LEU A 26 -8.42 -21.41 -0.40
CA LEU A 26 -8.39 -20.28 0.52
C LEU A 26 -7.01 -19.63 0.49
N ALA A 27 -6.97 -18.32 0.71
CA ALA A 27 -5.71 -17.65 1.05
C ALA A 27 -5.19 -18.20 2.38
N ALA A 28 -3.88 -18.40 2.48
CA ALA A 28 -3.26 -18.73 3.75
C ALA A 28 -3.12 -17.49 4.63
N GLU A 29 -3.35 -17.68 5.92
CA GLU A 29 -3.22 -16.68 6.96
C GLU A 29 -2.49 -17.33 8.14
N GLU A 30 -1.31 -16.81 8.48
CA GLU A 30 -0.46 -17.30 9.55
C GLU A 30 0.07 -16.13 10.37
N PRO A 31 0.23 -16.28 11.70
CA PRO A 31 0.84 -15.23 12.51
C PRO A 31 2.33 -15.09 12.16
N LEU A 32 2.84 -13.88 12.12
CA LEU A 32 4.26 -13.56 12.06
C LEU A 32 4.63 -12.66 13.23
N GLU A 33 5.47 -13.18 14.12
CA GLU A 33 6.15 -12.39 15.14
C GLU A 33 7.38 -11.70 14.52
N ILE A 34 7.41 -10.38 14.58
CA ILE A 34 8.57 -9.55 14.23
C ILE A 34 9.30 -9.24 15.52
N ARG A 35 10.58 -9.60 15.58
CA ARG A 35 11.50 -9.25 16.67
C ARG A 35 12.57 -8.28 16.17
N VAL A 36 13.08 -7.47 17.08
CA VAL A 36 14.25 -6.62 16.83
C VAL A 36 15.27 -6.88 17.92
N GLY A 37 16.46 -7.35 17.54
CA GLY A 37 17.52 -7.70 18.50
C GLY A 37 17.07 -8.74 19.52
N GLY A 38 16.25 -9.72 19.12
CA GLY A 38 15.71 -10.77 19.98
C GLY A 38 14.50 -10.38 20.82
N GLN A 39 14.07 -9.11 20.81
CA GLN A 39 12.88 -8.65 21.55
C GLN A 39 11.65 -8.61 20.66
N SER A 40 10.54 -9.14 21.15
CA SER A 40 9.24 -9.12 20.45
C SER A 40 8.77 -7.68 20.23
N LEU A 41 8.48 -7.33 18.97
CA LEU A 41 7.99 -6.01 18.60
C LEU A 41 6.51 -6.03 18.24
N ALA A 42 6.10 -6.95 17.35
CA ALA A 42 4.73 -7.04 16.85
C ALA A 42 4.38 -8.47 16.41
N ILE A 43 3.08 -8.81 16.39
CA ILE A 43 2.57 -10.08 15.85
C ILE A 43 1.42 -9.81 14.88
N THR A 44 1.66 -9.87 13.58
CA THR A 44 0.63 -9.62 12.56
C THR A 44 0.15 -10.93 11.93
N MET A 45 -1.13 -11.00 11.55
CA MET A 45 -1.64 -12.08 10.71
C MET A 45 -1.29 -11.74 9.26
N ARG A 46 -0.56 -12.61 8.57
CA ARG A 46 -0.07 -12.36 7.21
C ARG A 46 -0.33 -13.53 6.28
N THR A 47 -0.29 -13.27 4.99
CA THR A 47 -0.14 -14.32 3.97
C THR A 47 1.34 -14.64 3.78
N PRO A 48 1.78 -15.91 3.92
CA PRO A 48 3.19 -16.20 3.91
C PRO A 48 3.95 -15.82 2.65
N GLY A 49 5.14 -15.24 2.81
CA GLY A 49 5.98 -14.78 1.70
C GLY A 49 6.27 -13.29 1.78
N ASN A 50 7.48 -12.92 1.35
CA ASN A 50 8.02 -11.56 1.44
C ASN A 50 8.05 -11.00 2.88
N ASP A 51 8.36 -11.85 3.87
CA ASP A 51 8.30 -11.44 5.29
C ASP A 51 9.40 -10.48 5.70
N ILE A 52 10.55 -10.59 5.04
CA ILE A 52 11.64 -9.63 5.23
C ILE A 52 11.18 -8.26 4.73
N ASP A 53 10.46 -8.21 3.60
CA ASP A 53 9.85 -6.96 3.13
C ASP A 53 8.79 -6.49 4.15
N LEU A 54 7.89 -7.37 4.61
CA LEU A 54 6.89 -7.01 5.63
C LEU A 54 7.53 -6.38 6.87
N ALA A 55 8.58 -7.00 7.42
CA ALA A 55 9.26 -6.49 8.61
C ALA A 55 10.02 -5.20 8.34
N ALA A 56 10.75 -5.10 7.22
CA ALA A 56 11.48 -3.88 6.87
C ALA A 56 10.52 -2.70 6.70
N GLY A 57 9.41 -2.88 5.97
CA GLY A 57 8.43 -1.83 5.76
C GLY A 57 7.65 -1.49 7.02
N PHE A 58 7.35 -2.48 7.88
CA PHE A 58 6.78 -2.21 9.20
C PHE A 58 7.68 -1.29 10.03
N LEU A 59 8.99 -1.54 10.06
CA LEU A 59 9.94 -0.70 10.79
C LEU A 59 10.03 0.73 10.24
N VAL A 60 9.91 0.91 8.91
CA VAL A 60 9.80 2.25 8.29
C VAL A 60 8.50 2.94 8.68
N SER A 61 7.38 2.23 8.53
CA SER A 61 6.04 2.72 8.84
C SER A 61 5.87 3.16 10.29
N GLU A 62 6.54 2.49 11.23
CA GLU A 62 6.54 2.85 12.65
C GLU A 62 7.64 3.87 13.02
N GLY A 63 8.48 4.28 12.06
CA GLY A 63 9.54 5.27 12.28
C GLY A 63 10.76 4.76 13.05
N VAL A 64 10.95 3.43 13.12
CA VAL A 64 12.14 2.82 13.74
C VAL A 64 13.36 3.00 12.84
N ILE A 65 13.16 2.89 11.53
CA ILE A 65 14.19 3.15 10.52
C ILE A 65 13.62 4.09 9.45
N SER A 66 14.50 4.79 8.75
CA SER A 66 14.18 5.61 7.59
C SER A 66 14.94 5.19 6.35
N SER A 67 16.07 4.47 6.44
CA SER A 67 16.85 4.02 5.28
C SER A 67 17.17 2.53 5.29
N GLY A 68 17.45 1.97 4.10
CA GLY A 68 17.83 0.56 3.94
C GLY A 68 19.11 0.18 4.69
N GLU A 69 20.07 1.11 4.79
CA GLU A 69 21.33 0.93 5.52
C GLU A 69 21.13 0.65 7.01
N GLN A 70 19.99 1.06 7.59
CA GLN A 70 19.66 0.80 8.98
C GLN A 70 19.13 -0.61 9.23
N PHE A 71 18.76 -1.34 8.17
CA PHE A 71 18.29 -2.73 8.21
C PHE A 71 19.43 -3.70 7.87
N SER A 72 20.11 -4.25 8.88
CA SER A 72 21.33 -5.03 8.70
C SER A 72 21.08 -6.49 8.30
N ALA A 73 20.17 -7.17 8.98
CA ALA A 73 19.84 -8.56 8.69
C ALA A 73 18.44 -8.94 9.19
N ALA A 74 17.86 -10.00 8.63
CA ALA A 74 16.68 -10.65 9.18
C ALA A 74 16.83 -12.17 9.10
N ARG A 75 16.45 -12.87 10.16
CA ARG A 75 16.59 -14.32 10.25
C ARG A 75 15.33 -14.93 10.83
N TYR A 76 14.85 -15.99 10.19
CA TYR A 76 13.79 -16.79 10.80
C TYR A 76 14.37 -17.52 12.00
N CYS A 77 13.75 -17.36 13.16
CA CYS A 77 14.06 -18.19 14.31
C CYS A 77 13.48 -19.59 14.06
N ALA A 78 14.15 -20.63 14.59
CA ALA A 78 13.59 -21.96 14.57
C ALA A 78 12.36 -22.02 15.49
N GLY A 79 11.16 -21.99 14.91
CA GLY A 79 9.93 -22.26 15.64
C GLY A 79 9.73 -23.77 15.72
N ALA A 80 10.12 -24.41 16.81
CA ALA A 80 9.81 -25.83 16.99
C ALA A 80 8.29 -25.99 17.20
N THR A 81 7.58 -26.63 16.27
CA THR A 81 6.32 -27.29 16.61
C THR A 81 6.61 -28.54 17.45
N ASP A 82 5.58 -29.11 18.09
CA ASP A 82 5.65 -30.42 18.76
C ASP A 82 6.13 -31.56 17.82
N GLU A 83 6.13 -31.32 16.50
CA GLU A 83 6.58 -32.23 15.45
C GLU A 83 7.98 -31.86 14.87
N GLY A 84 8.67 -30.87 15.46
CA GLY A 84 10.02 -30.47 15.06
C GLY A 84 10.12 -29.68 13.74
N LEU A 85 8.99 -29.22 13.19
CA LEU A 85 8.96 -28.45 11.94
C LEU A 85 9.05 -26.96 12.23
N ASN A 86 10.00 -26.26 11.57
CA ASN A 86 10.10 -24.81 11.66
C ASN A 86 8.88 -24.15 11.01
N THR A 87 8.08 -23.43 11.79
CA THR A 87 6.90 -22.70 11.30
C THR A 87 7.24 -21.45 10.48
N TYR A 88 8.50 -20.97 10.52
CA TYR A 88 8.92 -19.72 9.86
C TYR A 88 8.01 -18.53 10.22
N ASN A 89 7.49 -18.52 11.45
CA ASN A 89 6.55 -17.51 11.97
C ASN A 89 7.17 -16.57 13.01
N VAL A 90 8.48 -16.65 13.20
CA VAL A 90 9.25 -15.70 14.02
C VAL A 90 10.40 -15.19 13.17
N LEU A 91 10.44 -13.89 12.93
CA LEU A 91 11.48 -13.22 12.16
C LEU A 91 12.19 -12.22 13.07
N ASP A 92 13.47 -12.44 13.32
CA ASP A 92 14.31 -11.55 14.13
C ASP A 92 15.16 -10.67 13.24
N VAL A 93 14.97 -9.36 13.40
CA VAL A 93 15.63 -8.31 12.64
C VAL A 93 16.80 -7.75 13.47
N THR A 94 17.95 -7.64 12.81
CA THR A 94 19.13 -6.95 13.32
C THR A 94 19.20 -5.57 12.67
N LEU A 95 19.21 -4.52 13.49
CA LEU A 95 19.44 -3.15 13.02
C LEU A 95 20.95 -2.90 12.86
N ALA A 96 21.31 -1.92 12.03
CA ALA A 96 22.70 -1.52 11.87
C ALA A 96 23.27 -0.88 13.16
N PRO A 97 24.60 -0.91 13.36
CA PRO A 97 25.23 -0.24 14.48
C PRO A 97 24.87 1.26 14.52
N GLY A 98 24.49 1.75 15.70
CA GLY A 98 24.14 3.16 15.91
C GLY A 98 22.66 3.50 15.70
N VAL A 99 21.84 2.56 15.20
CA VAL A 99 20.38 2.73 15.14
C VAL A 99 19.79 2.49 16.53
N ALA A 100 18.92 3.40 16.98
CA ALA A 100 18.25 3.25 18.26
C ALA A 100 17.30 2.04 18.25
N PRO A 101 17.14 1.31 19.38
CA PRO A 101 16.14 0.27 19.47
C PRO A 101 14.72 0.85 19.34
N PRO A 102 13.72 0.06 18.93
CA PRO A 102 12.33 0.50 18.87
C PRO A 102 11.84 1.03 20.23
N ASP A 103 11.00 2.06 20.21
CA ASP A 103 10.37 2.57 21.43
C ASP A 103 9.50 1.47 22.09
N PRO A 104 9.66 1.20 23.40
CA PRO A 104 8.86 0.17 24.10
C PRO A 104 7.34 0.39 24.03
N SER A 105 6.86 1.61 23.77
CA SER A 105 5.45 1.91 23.56
C SER A 105 4.90 1.28 22.28
N LEU A 106 5.70 1.07 21.24
CA LEU A 106 5.28 0.41 20.00
C LEU A 106 4.79 -1.02 20.27
N GLN A 107 5.49 -1.75 21.15
CA GLN A 107 5.08 -3.09 21.58
C GLN A 107 3.67 -3.06 22.18
N ARG A 108 3.42 -2.14 23.11
CA ARG A 108 2.11 -2.03 23.81
C ARG A 108 0.97 -1.63 22.88
N ASN A 109 1.24 -0.71 21.95
CA ASN A 109 0.21 -0.20 21.05
C ASN A 109 -0.26 -1.30 20.09
N PHE A 110 0.67 -2.14 19.60
CA PHE A 110 0.35 -3.16 18.61
C PHE A 110 -0.46 -4.34 19.18
N PHE A 111 -0.18 -4.78 20.41
CA PHE A 111 -1.00 -5.80 21.08
C PHE A 111 -2.48 -5.39 21.23
N THR A 112 -2.79 -4.10 21.11
CA THR A 112 -4.15 -3.55 21.29
C THR A 112 -4.92 -3.39 19.96
N THR A 113 -4.24 -3.32 18.80
CA THR A 113 -4.82 -2.88 17.49
C THR A 113 -5.04 -3.98 16.44
N SER A 114 -4.73 -5.25 16.72
CA SER A 114 -4.52 -6.30 15.70
C SER A 114 -5.69 -6.58 14.73
N SER A 115 -6.91 -6.07 14.98
CA SER A 115 -8.09 -6.26 14.11
C SER A 115 -8.66 -4.98 13.47
N CYS A 116 -8.48 -3.81 14.08
CA CYS A 116 -9.14 -2.56 13.67
C CYS A 116 -8.22 -1.40 14.00
N GLY A 117 -7.76 -0.67 12.97
CA GLY A 117 -6.83 0.45 13.15
C GLY A 117 -7.22 1.42 14.29
N LEU A 118 -6.19 2.03 14.87
CA LEU A 118 -6.22 3.11 15.88
C LEU A 118 -6.45 2.74 17.36
N CYS A 119 -6.89 1.53 17.72
CA CYS A 119 -7.09 1.18 19.14
C CYS A 119 -5.77 0.82 19.86
N GLY A 120 -4.91 1.79 20.17
CA GLY A 120 -3.69 1.50 20.95
C GLY A 120 -2.77 2.66 21.30
N LYS A 121 -2.82 3.80 20.59
CA LYS A 121 -1.93 4.95 20.87
C LYS A 121 -2.55 5.89 21.93
N ALA A 122 -1.74 6.35 22.88
CA ALA A 122 -2.19 7.01 24.12
C ALA A 122 -2.78 8.43 23.96
N SER A 123 -2.63 9.07 22.80
CA SER A 123 -3.25 10.36 22.45
C SER A 123 -3.38 10.52 20.94
N ILE A 124 -4.23 11.46 20.49
CA ILE A 124 -4.41 11.82 19.07
C ILE A 124 -3.08 12.30 18.45
N ASP A 125 -2.23 13.00 19.22
CA ASP A 125 -0.91 13.42 18.74
C ASP A 125 0.07 12.24 18.66
N ALA A 126 -0.02 11.29 19.59
CA ALA A 126 0.79 10.07 19.54
C ALA A 126 0.45 9.19 18.32
N VAL A 127 -0.74 9.36 17.72
CA VAL A 127 -1.14 8.71 16.47
C VAL A 127 -0.17 9.03 15.34
N ARG A 128 0.30 10.29 15.26
CA ARG A 128 1.12 10.79 14.17
C ARG A 128 2.59 10.43 14.41
N THR A 129 3.13 9.59 13.53
CA THR A 129 4.57 9.30 13.48
C THR A 129 5.22 10.41 12.66
N THR A 130 6.26 11.03 13.20
CA THR A 130 7.03 12.05 12.48
C THR A 130 7.83 11.39 11.37
N SER A 131 7.56 11.76 10.11
CA SER A 131 8.31 11.27 8.96
C SER A 131 9.68 11.95 8.87
N ALA A 132 10.68 11.20 8.43
CA ALA A 132 11.98 11.76 8.01
C ALA A 132 11.89 12.47 6.65
N TYR A 133 10.75 12.34 5.95
CA TYR A 133 10.54 12.80 4.59
C TYR A 133 9.40 13.81 4.51
N THR A 134 9.47 14.68 3.49
CA THR A 134 8.39 15.58 3.10
C THR A 134 8.04 15.39 1.63
N SER A 135 6.74 15.27 1.35
CA SER A 135 6.21 15.10 0.00
C SER A 135 5.85 16.43 -0.68
N GLU A 136 5.81 17.55 0.06
CA GLU A 136 5.44 18.88 -0.48
C GLU A 136 6.35 19.33 -1.62
N SER A 137 7.64 18.94 -1.57
CA SER A 137 8.65 19.31 -2.56
C SER A 137 8.74 18.33 -3.75
N ASP A 138 7.88 17.33 -3.85
CA ASP A 138 7.93 16.35 -4.93
C ASP A 138 7.36 16.91 -6.24
N ALA A 139 8.12 16.76 -7.32
CA ALA A 139 7.81 17.31 -8.64
C ALA A 139 6.85 16.44 -9.45
N LEU A 140 6.39 15.30 -8.92
CA LEU A 140 5.49 14.38 -9.62
C LEU A 140 4.29 15.13 -10.22
N ARG A 141 4.12 14.95 -11.52
CA ARG A 141 2.91 15.26 -12.28
C ARG A 141 2.59 14.04 -13.14
N ILE A 142 1.33 13.61 -13.14
CA ILE A 142 0.89 12.41 -13.84
C ILE A 142 -0.36 12.72 -14.67
N GLU A 143 -0.41 12.22 -15.89
CA GLU A 143 -1.60 12.31 -16.73
C GLU A 143 -2.71 11.42 -16.16
N ALA A 144 -3.93 11.94 -16.10
CA ALA A 144 -5.10 11.19 -15.64
C ALA A 144 -5.28 9.87 -16.41
N ALA A 145 -5.06 9.91 -17.74
CA ALA A 145 -5.15 8.75 -18.62
C ALA A 145 -4.11 7.66 -18.31
N LEU A 146 -2.93 8.02 -17.82
CA LEU A 146 -1.94 7.03 -17.36
C LEU A 146 -2.37 6.42 -16.04
N LEU A 147 -2.81 7.26 -15.10
CA LEU A 147 -3.22 6.84 -13.75
C LEU A 147 -4.42 5.86 -13.78
N THR A 148 -5.37 6.05 -14.70
CA THR A 148 -6.52 5.12 -14.88
C THR A 148 -6.12 3.72 -15.30
N THR A 149 -4.91 3.51 -15.83
CA THR A 149 -4.41 2.17 -16.19
C THR A 149 -3.92 1.35 -14.99
N PHE A 150 -3.63 1.98 -13.85
CA PHE A 150 -2.96 1.32 -12.72
C PHE A 150 -3.82 0.26 -12.02
N PRO A 151 -5.15 0.45 -11.81
CA PRO A 151 -5.99 -0.60 -11.23
C PRO A 151 -5.97 -1.91 -12.02
N ASP A 152 -6.02 -1.84 -13.34
CA ASP A 152 -6.05 -3.04 -14.19
C ASP A 152 -4.69 -3.73 -14.19
N ARG A 153 -3.60 -2.95 -14.24
CA ARG A 153 -2.23 -3.50 -14.14
C ARG A 153 -1.92 -4.09 -12.77
N LEU A 154 -2.48 -3.52 -11.70
CA LEU A 154 -2.47 -4.14 -10.39
C LEU A 154 -3.19 -5.49 -10.46
N ARG A 155 -4.40 -5.51 -11.03
CA ARG A 155 -5.27 -6.68 -11.10
C ARG A 155 -4.67 -7.84 -11.88
N GLU A 156 -4.04 -7.58 -13.01
CA GLU A 156 -3.41 -8.58 -13.89
C GLU A 156 -2.34 -9.42 -13.19
N GLN A 157 -1.74 -8.89 -12.12
CA GLN A 157 -0.64 -9.51 -11.38
C GLN A 157 -1.11 -10.18 -10.07
N GLN A 158 -2.43 -10.24 -9.80
CA GLN A 158 -2.99 -10.83 -8.56
C GLN A 158 -3.41 -12.30 -8.69
N ALA A 159 -2.47 -13.16 -9.06
CA ALA A 159 -2.76 -14.58 -9.33
C ALA A 159 -3.33 -15.36 -8.14
N VAL A 160 -3.05 -14.95 -6.90
CA VAL A 160 -3.60 -15.59 -5.68
C VAL A 160 -4.99 -15.07 -5.39
N PHE A 161 -5.23 -13.77 -5.56
CA PHE A 161 -6.58 -13.22 -5.47
C PHE A 161 -7.52 -13.92 -6.47
N ASP A 162 -7.12 -14.13 -7.71
CA ASP A 162 -7.99 -14.77 -8.71
C ASP A 162 -8.44 -16.18 -8.30
N LYS A 163 -7.63 -16.86 -7.49
CA LYS A 163 -7.92 -18.20 -6.99
C LYS A 163 -8.73 -18.20 -5.69
N THR A 164 -8.67 -17.13 -4.90
CA THR A 164 -9.13 -17.14 -3.50
C THR A 164 -10.14 -16.04 -3.16
N GLY A 165 -10.11 -14.92 -3.87
CA GLY A 165 -10.83 -13.68 -3.56
C GLY A 165 -10.44 -13.04 -2.23
N GLY A 166 -9.41 -13.55 -1.55
CA GLY A 166 -9.19 -13.31 -0.11
C GLY A 166 -8.02 -12.40 0.23
N LEU A 167 -7.38 -11.76 -0.75
CA LEU A 167 -6.18 -10.94 -0.53
C LEU A 167 -6.41 -9.46 -0.87
N HIS A 168 -5.64 -8.60 -0.21
CA HIS A 168 -5.38 -7.25 -0.64
C HIS A 168 -4.07 -7.18 -1.41
N ALA A 169 -3.92 -6.14 -2.23
CA ALA A 169 -2.69 -5.83 -2.94
C ALA A 169 -2.32 -4.37 -2.79
N ALA A 170 -1.01 -4.13 -2.76
CA ALA A 170 -0.42 -2.82 -2.93
C ALA A 170 0.66 -2.91 -4.02
N ALA A 171 0.83 -1.83 -4.78
CA ALA A 171 1.85 -1.72 -5.79
C ALA A 171 2.47 -0.34 -5.80
N LEU A 172 3.73 -0.29 -6.22
CA LEU A 172 4.43 0.96 -6.50
C LEU A 172 4.60 1.11 -8.00
N PHE A 173 4.16 2.23 -8.53
CA PHE A 173 4.36 2.61 -9.92
C PHE A 173 5.33 3.78 -10.02
N ASP A 174 6.20 3.77 -11.02
CA ASP A 174 6.93 4.95 -11.42
C ASP A 174 5.94 5.95 -12.04
N GLY A 175 5.89 7.18 -11.52
CA GLY A 175 4.87 8.15 -11.91
C GLY A 175 5.11 8.81 -13.26
N ALA A 176 6.34 8.74 -13.80
CA ALA A 176 6.69 9.34 -15.08
C ALA A 176 6.44 8.37 -16.26
N THR A 177 6.80 7.11 -16.07
CA THR A 177 6.72 6.05 -17.09
C THR A 177 5.48 5.18 -16.92
N GLY A 178 4.89 5.18 -15.73
CA GLY A 178 3.88 4.23 -15.33
C GLY A 178 4.44 2.83 -15.07
N GLU A 179 5.75 2.58 -15.06
CA GLU A 179 6.28 1.23 -14.83
C GLU A 179 5.81 0.65 -13.48
N LEU A 180 5.40 -0.63 -13.46
CA LEU A 180 5.06 -1.32 -12.22
C LEU A 180 6.38 -1.80 -11.57
N LEU A 181 6.85 -1.09 -10.55
CA LEU A 181 8.12 -1.36 -9.89
C LEU A 181 8.02 -2.59 -8.98
N VAL A 182 6.93 -2.69 -8.21
CA VAL A 182 6.68 -3.83 -7.32
C VAL A 182 5.20 -4.01 -7.04
N LEU A 183 4.76 -5.25 -6.85
CA LEU A 183 3.47 -5.61 -6.30
C LEU A 183 3.64 -6.58 -5.12
N ARG A 184 2.83 -6.40 -4.07
CA ARG A 184 2.74 -7.32 -2.94
C ARG A 184 1.30 -7.58 -2.54
N GLU A 185 1.01 -8.84 -2.26
CA GLU A 185 -0.28 -9.28 -1.74
C GLU A 185 -0.19 -9.72 -0.28
N ASP A 186 -1.27 -9.51 0.46
CA ASP A 186 -1.45 -10.01 1.82
C ASP A 186 -2.93 -10.02 2.21
N VAL A 187 -3.32 -10.90 3.13
CA VAL A 187 -4.67 -10.91 3.71
C VAL A 187 -4.98 -9.57 4.41
N GLY A 188 -3.96 -8.90 4.96
CA GLY A 188 -4.06 -7.57 5.53
C GLY A 188 -3.61 -6.47 4.55
N ARG A 189 -4.48 -5.48 4.28
CA ARG A 189 -4.10 -4.33 3.43
C ARG A 189 -2.89 -3.54 3.93
N HIS A 190 -2.71 -3.44 5.25
CA HIS A 190 -1.56 -2.75 5.86
C HIS A 190 -0.27 -3.51 5.60
N ASN A 191 -0.29 -4.84 5.76
CA ASN A 191 0.84 -5.71 5.47
C ASN A 191 1.21 -5.66 3.98
N ALA A 192 0.24 -5.58 3.07
CA ALA A 192 0.52 -5.44 1.64
C ALA A 192 1.33 -4.16 1.35
N VAL A 193 0.95 -3.04 1.96
CA VAL A 193 1.70 -1.77 1.86
C VAL A 193 3.07 -1.87 2.54
N ASP A 194 3.16 -2.44 3.74
CA ASP A 194 4.44 -2.64 4.41
C ASP A 194 5.38 -3.53 3.58
N LYS A 195 4.89 -4.57 2.90
CA LYS A 195 5.71 -5.36 1.98
C LYS A 195 6.21 -4.54 0.78
N VAL A 196 5.42 -3.59 0.25
CA VAL A 196 5.89 -2.69 -0.83
C VAL A 196 6.98 -1.76 -0.30
N ILE A 197 6.75 -1.12 0.85
CA ILE A 197 7.72 -0.20 1.47
C ILE A 197 9.01 -0.95 1.84
N GLY A 198 8.91 -2.16 2.37
CA GLY A 198 10.06 -2.96 2.74
C GLY A 198 10.86 -3.45 1.56
N TRP A 199 10.21 -3.80 0.44
CA TRP A 199 10.94 -4.03 -0.81
C TRP A 199 11.76 -2.80 -1.18
N ALA A 200 11.14 -1.62 -1.21
CA ALA A 200 11.84 -0.37 -1.53
C ALA A 200 12.97 -0.05 -0.54
N THR A 201 12.79 -0.40 0.73
CA THR A 201 13.82 -0.26 1.77
C THR A 201 15.03 -1.13 1.45
N ARG A 202 14.83 -2.40 1.08
CA ARG A 202 15.91 -3.33 0.74
C ARG A 202 16.62 -2.97 -0.57
N GLU A 203 15.89 -2.39 -1.51
CA GLU A 203 16.44 -1.88 -2.77
C GLU A 203 17.06 -0.48 -2.63
N ASN A 204 17.08 0.11 -1.43
CA ASN A 204 17.60 1.46 -1.15
C ASN A 204 16.95 2.57 -1.99
N LEU A 205 15.62 2.50 -2.15
CA LEU A 205 14.83 3.45 -2.95
C LEU A 205 14.12 4.53 -2.12
N LEU A 206 14.31 4.55 -0.80
CA LEU A 206 13.70 5.58 0.05
C LEU A 206 14.47 6.92 -0.03
N PRO A 207 13.78 8.08 -0.04
CA PRO A 207 12.32 8.25 -0.13
C PRO A 207 11.77 7.90 -1.52
N LEU A 208 10.53 7.41 -1.57
CA LEU A 208 9.83 6.96 -2.79
C LEU A 208 9.32 8.12 -3.67
N ARG A 209 10.20 9.07 -3.98
CA ARG A 209 9.91 10.26 -4.79
C ARG A 209 9.49 9.88 -6.21
N GLY A 210 8.62 10.67 -6.81
CA GLY A 210 8.15 10.44 -8.19
C GLY A 210 7.31 9.16 -8.39
N THR A 211 6.88 8.49 -7.32
CA THR A 211 6.12 7.24 -7.41
C THR A 211 4.64 7.39 -7.02
N VAL A 212 3.83 6.43 -7.42
CA VAL A 212 2.42 6.29 -7.00
C VAL A 212 2.25 4.98 -6.26
N LEU A 213 1.81 5.05 -5.00
CA LEU A 213 1.39 3.88 -4.23
C LEU A 213 -0.09 3.58 -4.55
N MET A 214 -0.33 2.46 -5.23
CA MET A 214 -1.66 2.00 -5.59
C MET A 214 -2.12 0.89 -4.63
N VAL A 215 -3.33 1.00 -4.07
CA VAL A 215 -3.91 -0.03 -3.19
C VAL A 215 -5.25 -0.55 -3.71
N SER A 216 -5.48 -1.87 -3.61
CA SER A 216 -6.73 -2.49 -4.03
C SER A 216 -7.91 -2.23 -3.07
N GLY A 217 -7.62 -1.80 -1.84
CA GLY A 217 -8.59 -1.57 -0.77
C GLY A 217 -9.01 -0.10 -0.61
N ARG A 218 -9.50 0.20 0.60
CA ARG A 218 -9.79 1.57 1.06
C ARG A 218 -8.50 2.26 1.51
N ALA A 219 -8.38 3.57 1.27
CA ALA A 219 -7.33 4.39 1.84
C ALA A 219 -7.71 4.87 3.26
N SER A 220 -7.17 4.22 4.28
CA SER A 220 -7.34 4.65 5.68
C SER A 220 -6.23 5.61 6.11
N PHE A 221 -6.46 6.33 7.20
CA PHE A 221 -5.45 7.19 7.83
C PHE A 221 -4.09 6.49 8.00
N GLU A 222 -4.09 5.26 8.52
CA GLU A 222 -2.87 4.46 8.70
C GLU A 222 -2.13 4.21 7.38
N LEU A 223 -2.82 3.93 6.28
CA LEU A 223 -2.15 3.74 4.98
C LEU A 223 -1.56 5.06 4.46
N MET A 224 -2.25 6.17 4.74
CA MET A 224 -1.75 7.49 4.39
C MET A 224 -0.49 7.85 5.18
N GLN A 225 -0.46 7.51 6.47
CA GLN A 225 0.72 7.64 7.32
C GLN A 225 1.88 6.78 6.83
N LYS A 226 1.64 5.50 6.49
CA LYS A 226 2.68 4.63 5.93
C LYS A 226 3.29 5.19 4.63
N ALA A 227 2.45 5.71 3.74
CA ALA A 227 2.90 6.38 2.52
C ALA A 227 3.78 7.61 2.82
N SER A 228 3.39 8.43 3.80
CA SER A 228 4.20 9.56 4.27
C SER A 228 5.54 9.12 4.85
N MET A 229 5.55 8.08 5.69
CA MET A 229 6.77 7.53 6.29
C MET A 229 7.75 6.97 5.25
N ALA A 230 7.25 6.54 4.09
CA ALA A 230 8.08 6.09 2.96
C ALA A 230 8.41 7.21 1.95
N GLY A 231 7.92 8.43 2.16
CA GLY A 231 8.15 9.57 1.25
C GLY A 231 7.42 9.46 -0.09
N VAL A 232 6.27 8.80 -0.11
CA VAL A 232 5.43 8.67 -1.33
C VAL A 232 4.65 9.97 -1.56
N PRO A 233 4.68 10.55 -2.77
CA PRO A 233 3.96 11.80 -3.08
C PRO A 233 2.50 11.60 -3.52
N MET A 234 2.09 10.37 -3.89
CA MET A 234 0.73 10.07 -4.29
C MET A 234 0.27 8.69 -3.82
N LEU A 235 -0.89 8.63 -3.17
CA LEU A 235 -1.61 7.39 -2.85
C LEU A 235 -2.91 7.31 -3.67
N ALA A 236 -3.05 6.24 -4.45
CA ALA A 236 -4.24 5.95 -5.23
C ALA A 236 -4.92 4.67 -4.73
N ALA A 237 -6.25 4.67 -4.69
CA ALA A 237 -7.04 3.54 -4.18
C ALA A 237 -8.20 3.19 -5.12
N VAL A 238 -8.42 1.88 -5.30
CA VAL A 238 -9.61 1.36 -6.00
C VAL A 238 -10.90 1.73 -5.25
N SER A 239 -10.86 1.91 -3.92
CA SER A 239 -12.04 2.19 -3.10
C SER A 239 -11.98 3.58 -2.43
N ALA A 240 -12.96 3.86 -1.57
CA ALA A 240 -13.11 5.13 -0.88
C ALA A 240 -11.97 5.37 0.15
N PRO A 241 -11.54 6.64 0.34
CA PRO A 241 -10.79 7.04 1.52
C PRO A 241 -11.69 7.29 2.73
N SER A 242 -11.12 7.36 3.93
CA SER A 242 -11.76 7.96 5.12
C SER A 242 -11.53 9.47 5.18
N SER A 243 -12.40 10.22 5.90
CA SER A 243 -12.21 11.67 6.11
C SER A 243 -10.83 12.02 6.67
N LEU A 244 -10.41 11.31 7.73
CA LEU A 244 -9.11 11.52 8.37
C LEU A 244 -7.93 11.22 7.43
N ALA A 245 -8.11 10.36 6.42
CA ALA A 245 -7.08 10.11 5.42
C ALA A 245 -6.95 11.30 4.45
N ALA A 246 -8.08 11.88 4.03
CA ALA A 246 -8.09 13.06 3.17
C ALA A 246 -7.56 14.31 3.88
N GLU A 247 -7.90 14.50 5.16
CA GLU A 247 -7.34 15.55 6.01
C GLU A 247 -5.82 15.40 6.14
N LEU A 248 -5.33 14.21 6.47
CA LEU A 248 -3.90 13.94 6.59
C LEU A 248 -3.17 14.12 5.24
N ALA A 249 -3.77 13.67 4.13
CA ALA A 249 -3.19 13.84 2.80
C ALA A 249 -2.99 15.32 2.46
N SER A 250 -4.00 16.15 2.76
CA SER A 250 -3.94 17.60 2.54
C SER A 250 -2.88 18.26 3.42
N GLU A 251 -2.80 17.87 4.69
CA GLU A 251 -1.81 18.39 5.64
C GLU A 251 -0.37 18.05 5.23
N LEU A 252 -0.13 16.85 4.71
CA LEU A 252 1.20 16.37 4.34
C LEU A 252 1.58 16.69 2.88
N GLY A 253 0.70 17.35 2.14
CA GLY A 253 0.88 17.63 0.72
C GLY A 253 1.01 16.35 -0.13
N ILE A 254 0.34 15.26 0.25
CA ILE A 254 0.30 14.01 -0.53
C ILE A 254 -0.97 13.98 -1.37
N THR A 255 -0.86 13.64 -2.65
CA THR A 255 -2.03 13.51 -3.51
C THR A 255 -2.80 12.24 -3.14
N LEU A 256 -4.10 12.37 -2.87
CA LEU A 256 -4.96 11.24 -2.54
C LEU A 256 -6.04 11.07 -3.59
N VAL A 257 -6.01 9.93 -4.27
CA VAL A 257 -7.01 9.54 -5.27
C VAL A 257 -7.78 8.33 -4.77
N GLY A 258 -9.11 8.40 -4.79
CA GLY A 258 -10.01 7.30 -4.45
C GLY A 258 -10.95 6.98 -5.60
N PHE A 259 -11.63 5.84 -5.50
CA PHE A 259 -12.54 5.36 -6.54
C PHE A 259 -11.92 5.30 -7.94
N LEU A 260 -10.61 5.07 -8.04
CA LEU A 260 -9.91 4.95 -9.31
C LEU A 260 -10.30 3.62 -9.98
N ARG A 261 -11.20 3.68 -10.98
CA ARG A 261 -11.75 2.52 -11.70
C ARG A 261 -12.21 2.92 -13.10
N GLY A 262 -11.90 2.07 -14.07
CA GLY A 262 -12.12 2.39 -15.48
C GLY A 262 -11.50 3.75 -15.79
N ASP A 263 -12.26 4.61 -16.46
CA ASP A 263 -11.78 5.92 -16.91
C ASP A 263 -12.07 7.06 -15.92
N SER A 264 -12.39 6.74 -14.65
CA SER A 264 -12.81 7.73 -13.65
C SER A 264 -12.07 7.61 -12.33
N MET A 265 -11.97 8.75 -11.63
CA MET A 265 -11.35 8.85 -10.31
C MET A 265 -11.91 10.04 -9.53
N VAL A 266 -11.72 10.05 -8.21
CA VAL A 266 -12.04 11.19 -7.34
C VAL A 266 -10.78 11.62 -6.60
N ILE A 267 -10.38 12.88 -6.75
CA ILE A 267 -9.19 13.42 -6.08
C ILE A 267 -9.63 14.15 -4.81
N TYR A 268 -9.07 13.75 -3.67
CA TYR A 268 -9.41 14.27 -2.35
C TYR A 268 -8.39 15.27 -1.80
N ALA A 269 -7.15 15.22 -2.30
CA ALA A 269 -6.06 16.13 -1.96
C ALA A 269 -5.04 16.16 -3.10
N GLY A 270 -4.36 17.29 -3.30
CA GLY A 270 -3.24 17.43 -4.25
C GLY A 270 -3.64 17.27 -5.72
N ALA A 271 -4.78 17.84 -6.12
CA ALA A 271 -5.32 17.73 -7.49
C ALA A 271 -4.41 18.32 -8.56
N GLU A 272 -3.59 19.31 -8.20
CA GLU A 272 -2.60 19.93 -9.08
C GLU A 272 -1.50 18.96 -9.56
N ARG A 273 -1.39 17.75 -8.98
CA ARG A 273 -0.50 16.69 -9.47
C ARG A 273 -1.09 15.83 -10.59
N VAL A 274 -2.41 15.86 -10.78
CA VAL A 274 -3.08 15.08 -11.83
C VAL A 274 -3.42 16.01 -12.98
N LEU A 275 -2.81 15.76 -14.13
CA LEU A 275 -2.99 16.56 -15.34
C LEU A 275 -4.16 15.99 -16.14
N GLU A 276 -5.14 16.82 -16.46
CA GLU A 276 -6.11 16.50 -17.50
C GLU A 276 -5.40 16.50 -18.84
N SER A 277 -5.65 15.47 -19.66
CA SER A 277 -5.21 15.47 -21.05
C SER A 277 -5.83 16.69 -21.73
N ALA A 278 -5.03 17.52 -22.40
CA ALA A 278 -5.58 18.56 -23.25
C ALA A 278 -6.54 17.90 -24.27
N PRO A 279 -7.74 18.46 -24.53
CA PRO A 279 -8.59 17.93 -25.58
C PRO A 279 -7.79 17.90 -26.88
N LEU A 280 -7.88 16.79 -27.61
CA LEU A 280 -7.42 16.73 -28.99
C LEU A 280 -8.09 17.90 -29.74
N GLU A 281 -7.35 18.64 -30.57
CA GLU A 281 -7.89 19.77 -31.36
C GLU A 281 -9.14 19.39 -32.18
N SER A 282 -9.40 18.10 -32.39
CA SER A 282 -10.61 17.56 -33.03
C SER A 282 -11.91 17.72 -32.23
N ASP A 283 -11.84 17.99 -30.92
CA ASP A 283 -13.00 18.16 -30.03
C ASP A 283 -13.31 19.63 -29.73
N LEU A 284 -12.52 20.57 -30.28
CA LEU A 284 -12.86 21.98 -30.23
C LEU A 284 -14.05 22.24 -31.18
N PRO A 285 -15.09 22.96 -30.75
CA PRO A 285 -16.14 23.38 -31.67
C PRO A 285 -15.50 24.17 -32.82
N PRO A 286 -15.93 23.96 -34.08
CA PRO A 286 -15.37 24.69 -35.21
C PRO A 286 -15.47 26.19 -34.93
N ILE A 287 -14.37 26.91 -35.16
CA ILE A 287 -14.33 28.36 -35.06
C ILE A 287 -15.43 28.90 -35.99
N GLU A 288 -16.54 29.37 -35.42
CA GLU A 288 -17.56 30.06 -36.20
C GLU A 288 -16.90 31.31 -36.79
N ASN A 289 -16.85 31.35 -38.12
CA ASN A 289 -16.36 32.48 -38.87
C ASN A 289 -17.10 33.74 -38.43
N LEU A 290 -16.38 34.66 -37.79
CA LEU A 290 -16.81 36.05 -37.64
C LEU A 290 -17.17 36.59 -39.04
N PRO A 291 -18.33 37.25 -39.21
CA PRO A 291 -18.73 37.74 -40.52
C PRO A 291 -17.69 38.76 -41.00
N SER A 292 -17.19 38.53 -42.22
CA SER A 292 -16.36 39.47 -42.95
C SER A 292 -17.14 40.79 -43.11
N GLU A 293 -16.76 41.81 -42.34
CA GLU A 293 -17.20 43.17 -42.63
C GLU A 293 -16.70 43.53 -44.02
N SER A 294 -17.67 43.78 -44.90
CA SER A 294 -17.43 44.26 -46.25
C SER A 294 -16.93 45.69 -46.17
N ILE A 295 -15.66 45.88 -46.53
CA ILE A 295 -15.11 47.19 -46.86
C ILE A 295 -15.81 47.65 -48.15
N GLY A 296 -16.90 48.40 -48.00
CA GLY A 296 -17.55 49.12 -49.08
C GLY A 296 -16.81 50.42 -49.35
N VAL A 297 -16.10 50.47 -50.48
CA VAL A 297 -15.61 51.71 -51.10
C VAL A 297 -16.77 52.36 -51.85
N ALA A 298 -17.21 53.54 -51.38
CA ALA A 298 -17.76 54.65 -52.17
C ALA A 298 -17.83 55.90 -51.31
#